data_AF-A0A8B7V9I4-F1
#
_entry.id   AF-A0A8B7V9I4-F1
#
_cell.length_a   1.000
_cell.length_b   1.000
_cell.length_c   1.000
_cell.angle_alpha   90.00
_cell.angle_beta   90.00
_cell.angle_gamma   90.00
#
_symmetry.space_group_name_H-M   'P 1'
#
loop_
_entity.id
_entity.type
_entity.pdbx_description
1 polymer ?
#
loop_
_entity_poly.entity_id
_entity_poly.type
_entity_poly.pdbx_seq_one_letter_code
_entity_poly.pdbx_strand_id
1 'polypeptide(L)'
;MHLVLRVKTLAGEVMSPFHLIPRSLTESHSPSLSVVPPKIQKGFGNTKALKGTTITLTAQIMGEPVTNNGWCKDGEDIEEDDRVFVEIGTATTTLTILRATPQDSGKYEVYVENSLGMDQSFAHVDVASKGPSDLSPWLQA
;
A
#
# COMPACT_ATOMS: atom_id res chain seq x y z
N MET A 1 45.56 -72.51 -15.19
CA MET A 1 44.49 -72.75 -14.21
C MET A 1 44.47 -71.57 -13.24
N HIS A 2 43.61 -70.56 -13.39
CA HIS A 2 43.40 -69.63 -12.27
C HIS A 2 41.93 -69.26 -12.14
N LEU A 3 41.50 -69.40 -10.89
CA LEU A 3 40.16 -69.48 -10.33
C LEU A 3 39.51 -68.09 -10.28
N VAL A 4 38.23 -68.00 -10.65
CA VAL A 4 37.43 -66.79 -10.50
C VAL A 4 36.72 -66.84 -9.15
N LEU A 5 37.12 -65.98 -8.21
CA LEU A 5 36.38 -65.77 -6.96
C LEU A 5 35.29 -64.72 -7.20
N ARG A 6 34.03 -65.08 -6.88
CA ARG A 6 32.89 -64.17 -6.91
C ARG A 6 32.79 -63.40 -5.59
N VAL A 7 32.69 -62.08 -5.68
CA VAL A 7 32.29 -61.21 -4.56
C VAL A 7 30.85 -60.76 -4.83
N LYS A 8 29.95 -60.95 -3.86
CA LYS A 8 28.58 -60.42 -3.88
C LYS A 8 28.57 -59.17 -3.00
N THR A 9 28.15 -58.03 -3.56
CA THR A 9 27.89 -56.81 -2.79
C THR A 9 26.47 -56.34 -3.12
N LEU A 10 25.72 -55.98 -2.08
CA LEU A 10 24.30 -55.60 -2.15
C LEU A 10 24.15 -54.15 -2.57
N ALA A 11 23.45 -53.96 -3.70
CA ALA A 11 22.72 -52.77 -4.17
C ALA A 11 23.33 -51.37 -3.90
N GLY A 12 23.76 -50.71 -4.96
CA GLY A 12 24.03 -49.27 -4.96
C GLY A 12 24.66 -48.78 -6.26
N GLU A 13 23.80 -48.35 -7.18
CA GLU A 13 24.08 -47.46 -8.32
C GLU A 13 24.74 -48.04 -9.59
N VAL A 14 23.94 -48.03 -10.66
CA VAL A 14 24.36 -48.16 -12.07
C VAL A 14 24.53 -46.74 -12.63
N MET A 15 25.70 -46.46 -13.19
CA MET A 15 26.07 -45.21 -13.86
C MET A 15 25.23 -44.97 -15.13
N SER A 16 25.01 -43.69 -15.48
CA SER A 16 24.81 -43.29 -16.88
C SER A 16 25.81 -42.18 -17.26
N PRO A 17 26.61 -42.36 -18.34
CA PRO A 17 27.73 -41.47 -18.67
C PRO A 17 27.37 -40.30 -19.61
N PHE A 18 26.10 -39.90 -19.72
CA PHE A 18 25.70 -38.83 -20.63
C PHE A 18 25.19 -37.59 -19.89
N HIS A 19 25.84 -36.47 -20.22
CA HIS A 19 25.56 -35.09 -19.86
C HIS A 19 26.04 -34.62 -18.48
N LEU A 20 27.28 -34.11 -18.52
CA LEU A 20 27.81 -33.00 -17.73
C LEU A 20 26.70 -32.17 -17.07
N ILE A 21 26.56 -32.27 -15.76
CA ILE A 21 25.84 -31.26 -14.98
C ILE A 21 26.80 -30.06 -14.92
N PRO A 22 26.52 -28.90 -15.58
CA PRO A 22 27.29 -27.71 -15.27
C PRO A 22 27.15 -27.44 -13.76
N ARG A 23 28.26 -27.08 -13.10
CA ARG A 23 28.39 -26.82 -11.64
C ARG A 23 27.54 -25.65 -11.11
N SER A 24 26.42 -25.33 -11.73
CA SER A 24 25.54 -24.22 -11.40
C SER A 24 24.09 -24.70 -11.28
N LEU A 25 23.87 -25.65 -10.38
CA LEU A 25 22.57 -25.89 -9.76
C LEU A 25 22.71 -25.59 -8.25
N THR A 26 23.17 -24.38 -7.94
CA THR A 26 22.56 -23.69 -6.80
C THR A 26 21.14 -23.38 -7.27
N GLU A 27 20.19 -24.27 -6.98
CA GLU A 27 18.79 -23.89 -6.86
C GLU A 27 18.71 -22.88 -5.70
N SER A 28 19.16 -21.66 -5.98
CA SER A 28 18.72 -20.49 -5.27
C SER A 28 17.25 -20.35 -5.61
N HIS A 29 16.39 -20.94 -4.79
CA HIS A 29 15.02 -20.48 -4.62
C HIS A 29 15.10 -19.03 -4.10
N SER A 30 15.48 -18.11 -4.99
CA SER A 30 15.17 -16.71 -4.86
C SER A 30 13.65 -16.64 -4.76
N PRO A 31 13.06 -16.10 -3.69
CA PRO A 31 11.64 -15.83 -3.70
C PRO A 31 11.40 -14.92 -4.89
N SER A 32 10.73 -15.41 -5.93
CA SER A 32 10.28 -14.59 -7.04
C SER A 32 9.30 -13.60 -6.44
N LEU A 33 9.77 -12.39 -6.09
CA LEU A 33 8.92 -11.31 -5.61
C LEU A 33 7.96 -10.97 -6.75
N SER A 34 6.74 -11.53 -6.68
CA SER A 34 5.68 -11.23 -7.63
C SER A 34 5.23 -9.80 -7.40
N VAL A 35 5.71 -8.88 -8.23
CA VAL A 35 5.25 -7.48 -8.19
C VAL A 35 3.81 -7.42 -8.70
N VAL A 36 2.92 -6.77 -7.93
CA VAL A 36 1.49 -6.63 -8.27
C VAL A 36 1.22 -5.15 -8.57
N PRO A 37 0.56 -4.79 -9.69
CA PRO A 37 0.27 -3.39 -10.01
C PRO A 37 -0.50 -2.68 -8.89
N PRO A 38 -0.26 -1.38 -8.67
CA PRO A 38 -0.89 -0.66 -7.59
C PRO A 38 -2.35 -0.37 -7.94
N LYS A 39 -3.22 -0.43 -6.94
CA LYS A 39 -4.64 -0.14 -7.11
C LYS A 39 -5.25 0.37 -5.83
N ILE A 40 -6.05 1.42 -5.93
CA ILE A 40 -6.89 1.89 -4.83
C ILE A 40 -8.20 1.09 -4.88
N GLN A 41 -8.31 0.08 -4.02
CA GLN A 41 -9.52 -0.74 -3.91
C GLN A 41 -10.73 0.08 -3.49
N LYS A 42 -10.51 0.98 -2.53
CA LYS A 42 -11.54 1.83 -1.97
C LYS A 42 -10.93 3.16 -1.60
N GLY A 43 -11.35 4.21 -2.30
CA GLY A 43 -11.02 5.57 -1.93
C GLY A 43 -11.83 6.08 -0.74
N PHE A 44 -11.74 7.37 -0.50
CA PHE A 44 -12.52 8.10 0.50
C PHE A 44 -13.62 8.91 -0.20
N GLY A 45 -14.64 9.30 0.57
CA GLY A 45 -15.78 10.07 0.06
C GLY A 45 -15.71 11.54 0.46
N ASN A 46 -16.59 12.35 -0.12
CA ASN A 46 -16.74 13.75 0.24
C ASN A 46 -17.04 13.86 1.75
N THR A 47 -16.29 14.73 2.43
CA THR A 47 -16.34 14.86 3.89
C THR A 47 -16.74 16.28 4.26
N LYS A 48 -17.68 16.41 5.21
CA LYS A 48 -17.99 17.68 5.85
C LYS A 48 -17.47 17.66 7.27
N ALA A 49 -16.68 18.66 7.64
CA ALA A 49 -16.14 18.81 8.97
C ALA A 49 -16.53 20.16 9.57
N LEU A 50 -16.46 20.26 10.89
CA LEU A 50 -16.65 21.53 11.58
C LEU A 50 -15.30 22.07 12.01
N LYS A 51 -15.19 23.39 12.07
CA LYS A 51 -13.99 24.03 12.62
C LYS A 51 -13.67 23.46 14.02
N GLY A 52 -12.42 23.06 14.21
CA GLY A 52 -11.89 22.51 15.45
C GLY A 52 -12.01 20.98 15.57
N THR A 53 -12.73 20.29 14.68
CA THR A 53 -12.81 18.82 14.70
C THR A 53 -11.61 18.17 14.02
N THR A 54 -11.48 16.85 14.15
CA THR A 54 -10.49 16.07 13.40
C THR A 54 -11.09 15.61 12.06
N ILE A 55 -10.32 15.72 10.98
CA ILE A 55 -10.62 15.11 9.69
C ILE A 55 -9.79 13.84 9.57
N THR A 56 -10.40 12.74 9.12
CA THR A 56 -9.70 11.48 8.85
C THR A 56 -10.16 10.96 7.49
N LEU A 57 -9.22 10.83 6.55
CA LEU A 57 -9.44 10.28 5.23
C LEU A 57 -8.65 8.98 5.10
N THR A 58 -9.32 7.88 4.74
CA THR A 58 -8.68 6.57 4.62
C THR A 58 -8.97 5.96 3.27
N ALA A 59 -7.91 5.43 2.64
CA ALA A 59 -8.01 4.66 1.41
C ALA A 59 -7.44 3.24 1.61
N GLN A 60 -8.07 2.26 0.97
CA GLN A 60 -7.57 0.89 0.88
C GLN A 60 -6.81 0.71 -0.42
N ILE A 61 -5.56 0.25 -0.31
CA ILE A 61 -4.63 0.09 -1.42
C ILE A 61 -4.25 -1.38 -1.61
N MET A 62 -3.83 -1.72 -2.82
CA MET A 62 -3.18 -2.97 -3.21
C MET A 62 -1.99 -2.65 -4.09
N GLY A 63 -1.18 -3.68 -4.32
CA GLY A 63 0.02 -3.62 -5.12
C GLY A 63 1.22 -3.65 -4.20
N GLU A 64 2.09 -4.63 -4.43
CA GLU A 64 3.27 -4.85 -3.61
C GLU A 64 4.47 -5.09 -4.52
N PRO A 65 5.65 -4.55 -4.19
CA PRO A 65 5.88 -3.51 -3.18
C PRO A 65 5.40 -2.14 -3.67
N VAL A 66 4.88 -1.29 -2.78
CA VAL A 66 4.62 0.13 -3.07
C VAL A 66 5.94 0.89 -3.01
N THR A 67 6.31 1.60 -4.08
CA THR A 67 7.56 2.40 -4.12
C THR A 67 7.34 3.85 -3.76
N ASN A 68 6.17 4.39 -4.09
CA ASN A 68 5.78 5.76 -3.79
C ASN A 68 4.28 5.82 -3.50
N ASN A 69 3.90 6.58 -2.49
CA ASN A 69 2.51 6.86 -2.15
C ASN A 69 2.45 8.14 -1.33
N GLY A 70 1.30 8.79 -1.32
CA GLY A 70 1.14 10.03 -0.60
C GLY A 70 -0.21 10.67 -0.82
N TRP A 71 -0.33 11.87 -0.27
CA TRP A 71 -1.55 12.67 -0.30
C TRP A 71 -1.23 14.06 -0.82
N CYS A 72 -2.17 14.59 -1.59
CA CYS A 72 -2.10 15.91 -2.19
C CYS A 72 -3.40 16.66 -1.88
N LYS A 73 -3.29 17.97 -1.68
CA LYS A 73 -4.42 18.88 -1.52
C LYS A 73 -4.34 19.96 -2.58
N ASP A 74 -5.39 20.07 -3.40
CA ASP A 74 -5.52 21.07 -4.47
C ASP A 74 -4.31 21.11 -5.44
N GLY A 75 -3.68 19.96 -5.66
CA GLY A 75 -2.49 19.82 -6.53
C GLY A 75 -1.15 19.97 -5.83
N GLU A 76 -1.11 20.25 -4.52
CA GLU A 76 0.11 20.38 -3.73
C GLU A 76 0.28 19.19 -2.77
N ASP A 77 1.48 18.61 -2.71
CA ASP A 77 1.80 17.50 -1.80
C ASP A 77 1.62 17.93 -0.34
N ILE A 78 1.02 17.03 0.45
CA ILE A 78 0.79 17.28 1.87
C ILE A 78 2.02 16.86 2.66
N GLU A 79 2.62 17.82 3.35
CA GLU A 79 3.68 17.58 4.32
C GLU A 79 3.09 17.39 5.73
N GLU A 80 3.64 16.46 6.50
CA GLU A 80 3.25 16.23 7.89
C GLU A 80 3.74 17.37 8.80
N ASP A 81 2.92 17.74 9.79
CA ASP A 81 3.22 18.77 10.78
C ASP A 81 2.61 18.43 12.15
N ASP A 82 2.60 19.37 13.10
CA ASP A 82 1.97 19.20 14.42
C ASP A 82 0.45 18.93 14.36
N ARG A 83 -0.19 19.19 13.21
CA ARG A 83 -1.63 18.97 12.98
C ARG A 83 -1.91 17.90 11.95
N VAL A 84 -1.06 17.73 10.94
CA VAL A 84 -1.27 16.81 9.82
C VAL A 84 -0.38 15.58 9.96
N PHE A 85 -0.99 14.40 9.91
CA PHE A 85 -0.32 13.11 10.04
C PHE A 85 -0.72 12.19 8.89
N VAL A 86 0.25 11.45 8.35
CA VAL A 86 0.05 10.50 7.26
C VAL A 86 0.54 9.12 7.70
N GLU A 87 -0.41 8.19 7.83
CA GLU A 87 -0.12 6.80 8.18
C GLU A 87 -0.18 5.94 6.92
N ILE A 88 0.95 5.32 6.56
CA ILE A 88 1.08 4.48 5.37
C ILE A 88 1.32 3.04 5.80
N GLY A 89 0.36 2.17 5.53
CA GLY A 89 0.46 0.73 5.71
C GLY A 89 0.51 -0.01 4.36
N THR A 90 0.64 -1.33 4.42
CA THR A 90 0.71 -2.19 3.21
C THR A 90 -0.62 -2.27 2.46
N ALA A 91 -1.75 -2.18 3.18
CA ALA A 91 -3.10 -2.32 2.60
C ALA A 91 -3.95 -1.05 2.76
N THR A 92 -3.47 -0.06 3.51
CA THR A 92 -4.25 1.14 3.86
C THR A 92 -3.33 2.34 3.99
N THR A 93 -3.82 3.50 3.58
CA THR A 93 -3.20 4.80 3.89
C THR A 93 -4.25 5.73 4.47
N THR A 94 -3.87 6.50 5.49
CA THR A 94 -4.75 7.39 6.23
C THR A 94 -4.10 8.76 6.39
N LEU A 95 -4.84 9.82 6.04
CA LEU A 95 -4.51 11.20 6.33
C LEU A 95 -5.37 11.68 7.50
N THR A 96 -4.73 12.23 8.53
CA THR A 96 -5.40 12.79 9.71
C THR A 96 -5.02 14.26 9.87
N ILE A 97 -6.02 15.16 9.96
CA ILE A 97 -5.83 16.59 10.19
C ILE A 97 -6.52 16.98 11.50
N LEU A 98 -5.73 17.37 12.50
CA LEU A 98 -6.23 17.83 13.79
C LEU A 98 -6.64 19.30 13.74
N ARG A 99 -7.64 19.64 14.55
CA ARG A 99 -8.10 21.03 14.77
C ARG A 99 -8.42 21.72 13.44
N ALA A 100 -9.33 21.14 12.66
CA ALA A 100 -9.69 21.59 11.32
C ALA A 100 -10.03 23.08 11.26
N THR A 101 -9.63 23.72 10.18
CA THR A 101 -9.85 25.14 9.88
C THR A 101 -10.53 25.25 8.52
N PRO A 102 -11.24 26.36 8.23
CA PRO A 102 -11.85 26.58 6.92
C PRO A 102 -10.86 26.46 5.75
N GLN A 103 -9.60 26.79 5.99
CA GLN A 103 -8.50 26.67 5.04
C GLN A 103 -8.17 25.22 4.68
N ASP A 104 -8.53 24.26 5.52
CA ASP A 104 -8.35 22.83 5.25
C ASP A 104 -9.40 22.28 4.26
N SER A 105 -10.37 23.10 3.83
CA SER A 105 -11.28 22.74 2.74
C SER A 105 -10.53 22.67 1.41
N GLY A 106 -10.91 21.76 0.53
CA GLY A 106 -10.24 21.55 -0.74
C GLY A 106 -10.49 20.18 -1.36
N LYS A 107 -9.90 19.96 -2.55
CA LYS A 107 -9.84 18.64 -3.18
C LYS A 107 -8.65 17.89 -2.60
N TYR A 108 -8.90 16.73 -2.01
CA TYR A 108 -7.86 15.83 -1.53
C TYR A 108 -7.70 14.67 -2.50
N GLU A 109 -6.46 14.29 -2.74
CA GLU A 109 -6.04 13.26 -3.68
C GLU A 109 -5.08 12.30 -2.96
N VAL A 110 -5.29 11.00 -3.13
CA VAL A 110 -4.34 9.96 -2.70
C VAL A 110 -3.80 9.27 -3.94
N TYR A 111 -2.51 8.98 -3.93
CA TYR A 111 -1.86 8.25 -5.01
C TYR A 111 -1.00 7.10 -4.48
N VAL A 112 -0.87 6.07 -5.30
CA VAL A 112 -0.05 4.90 -5.04
C VAL A 112 0.64 4.47 -6.33
N GLU A 113 1.94 4.16 -6.23
CA GLU A 113 2.81 3.85 -7.36
C GLU A 113 3.75 2.70 -7.03
N ASN A 114 4.04 1.88 -8.05
CA ASN A 114 5.15 0.95 -8.06
C ASN A 114 5.74 0.79 -9.47
N SER A 115 6.71 -0.13 -9.61
CA SER A 115 7.38 -0.37 -10.90
C SER A 115 6.47 -0.83 -12.05
N LEU A 116 5.22 -1.22 -11.78
CA LEU A 116 4.23 -1.64 -12.78
C LEU A 116 3.20 -0.57 -13.12
N GLY A 117 3.12 0.54 -12.37
CA GLY A 117 2.20 1.63 -12.68
C GLY A 117 1.84 2.51 -11.49
N MET A 118 0.75 3.26 -11.64
CA MET A 118 0.22 4.21 -10.65
C MET A 118 -1.31 4.16 -10.66
N ASP A 119 -1.92 4.38 -9.50
CA ASP A 119 -3.36 4.62 -9.36
C ASP A 119 -3.63 5.80 -8.41
N GLN A 120 -4.77 6.47 -8.57
CA GLN A 120 -5.13 7.67 -7.82
C GLN A 120 -6.63 7.79 -7.57
N SER A 121 -7.01 8.39 -6.43
CA SER A 121 -8.40 8.62 -6.05
C SER A 121 -8.54 9.96 -5.32
N PHE A 122 -9.71 10.60 -5.44
CA PHE A 122 -9.91 11.94 -4.89
C PHE A 122 -11.32 12.15 -4.32
N ALA A 123 -11.44 13.07 -3.38
CA ALA A 123 -12.72 13.57 -2.88
C ALA A 123 -12.59 14.99 -2.33
N HIS A 124 -13.73 15.63 -2.03
CA HIS A 124 -13.74 16.99 -1.52
C HIS A 124 -13.98 17.04 -0.01
N VAL A 125 -13.27 17.92 0.68
CA VAL A 125 -13.48 18.22 2.11
C VAL A 125 -13.99 19.65 2.24
N ASP A 126 -15.08 19.82 2.99
CA ASP A 126 -15.70 21.12 3.30
C ASP A 126 -15.70 21.33 4.81
N VAL A 127 -15.02 22.39 5.29
CA VAL A 127 -14.92 22.71 6.71
C VAL A 127 -15.75 23.95 7.05
N ALA A 128 -16.89 23.72 7.71
CA ALA A 128 -17.80 24.80 8.09
C ALA A 128 -17.39 25.46 9.41
N SER A 129 -17.39 26.81 9.43
CA SER A 129 -17.11 27.60 10.62
C SER A 129 -18.26 27.64 11.64
N LYS A 130 -19.48 27.36 11.19
CA LYS A 130 -20.69 27.37 12.02
C LYS A 130 -21.14 25.94 12.26
N GLY A 131 -21.18 25.52 13.52
CA GLY A 131 -21.89 24.30 13.89
C GLY A 131 -23.40 24.46 13.67
N PRO A 132 -24.14 23.35 13.54
CA PRO A 132 -25.62 23.38 13.46
C PRO A 132 -26.30 24.04 14.67
N SER A 133 -25.56 24.39 15.73
CA SER A 133 -26.00 25.10 16.92
C SER A 133 -26.09 26.63 16.80
N ASP A 134 -25.66 27.23 15.69
CA ASP A 134 -25.82 28.69 15.43
C ASP A 134 -27.25 29.06 14.98
N LEU A 135 -28.09 28.05 14.70
CA LEU A 135 -29.51 28.23 14.47
C LEU A 135 -30.17 28.63 15.78
N SER A 136 -30.43 29.92 15.93
CA SER A 136 -30.96 30.50 17.15
C SER A 136 -32.31 29.85 17.52
N PRO A 137 -32.55 29.50 18.80
CA PRO A 137 -33.74 28.75 19.24
C PRO A 137 -35.12 29.41 19.00
N TRP A 138 -35.16 30.61 18.43
CA TRP A 138 -36.39 31.38 18.22
C TRP A 138 -36.97 31.26 16.81
N LEU A 139 -36.33 30.53 15.89
CA LEU A 139 -36.72 30.43 14.48
C LEU A 139 -37.66 29.24 14.15
N GLN A 140 -38.52 28.85 15.09
CA GLN A 140 -39.56 27.81 14.91
C GLN A 140 -40.98 28.31 15.29
N ALA A 141 -41.24 29.61 15.14
CA ALA A 141 -42.60 30.15 15.30
C ALA A 141 -43.36 30.17 13.98
#